data_AF-A0A7C4ICN6-F1
#
_entry.id   AF-A0A7C4ICN6-F1
#
_cell.length_a   1.000
_cell.length_b   1.000
_cell.length_c   1.000
_cell.angle_alpha   90.00
_cell.angle_beta   90.00
_cell.angle_gamma   90.00
#
_symmetry.space_group_name_H-M   'P 1'
#
loop_
_entity.id
_entity.type
_entity.pdbx_description
1 polymer ?
#
loop_
_entity_poly.entity_id
_entity_poly.type
_entity_poly.pdbx_seq_one_letter_code
_entity_poly.pdbx_strand_id
1 'polypeptide(L)'
;MTESPEGLLTHIEEHHPRLLSKARELRQEHAQIDEKLAKLEKDLNRGPAASPRAYQDVCRDAGELLEALRQHHEHGAELLFEAYVSEVGTKD
;
A
#
# COMPACT_ATOMS: atom_id res chain seq x y z
N MET A 1 3.18 -16.59 9.30
CA MET A 1 1.76 -16.25 9.03
C MET A 1 1.39 -14.95 9.75
N THR A 2 2.16 -13.90 9.51
CA THR A 2 1.95 -12.53 10.06
C THR A 2 1.79 -11.50 8.95
N GLU A 3 1.76 -11.93 7.69
CA GLU A 3 1.91 -11.08 6.50
C GLU A 3 0.70 -11.12 5.56
N SER A 4 -0.51 -11.43 6.06
CA SER A 4 -1.70 -11.03 5.29
C SER A 4 -2.10 -9.65 5.81
N PRO A 5 -2.10 -8.60 4.97
CA PRO A 5 -2.46 -7.26 5.37
C PRO A 5 -3.86 -7.19 6.01
N GLU A 6 -4.76 -8.13 5.70
CA GLU A 6 -6.04 -8.25 6.38
C GLU A 6 -5.88 -8.62 7.85
N GLY A 7 -4.93 -9.47 8.23
CA GLY A 7 -4.75 -9.93 9.60
C GLY A 7 -4.30 -8.82 10.55
N LEU A 8 -3.27 -8.05 10.14
CA LEU A 8 -2.75 -6.96 10.94
C LEU A 8 -3.73 -5.79 11.02
N LEU A 9 -4.28 -5.36 9.89
CA LEU A 9 -5.21 -4.22 9.88
C LEU A 9 -6.49 -4.55 10.63
N THR A 10 -7.01 -5.79 10.54
CA THR A 10 -8.15 -6.23 11.35
C THR A 10 -7.80 -6.24 12.84
N HIS A 11 -6.61 -6.72 13.21
CA HIS A 11 -6.16 -6.67 14.61
C HIS A 11 -6.08 -5.23 15.16
N ILE A 12 -5.56 -4.30 14.36
CA ILE A 12 -5.52 -2.87 14.72
C ILE A 12 -6.93 -2.30 14.88
N GLU A 13 -7.88 -2.68 14.01
CA GLU A 13 -9.26 -2.23 14.13
C GLU A 13 -9.95 -2.74 15.41
N GLU A 14 -9.65 -3.97 15.83
CA GLU A 14 -10.24 -4.59 17.01
C GLU A 14 -9.64 -4.08 18.33
N HIS A 15 -8.33 -3.81 18.34
CA HIS A 15 -7.59 -3.56 19.59
C HIS A 15 -7.10 -2.11 19.74
N HIS A 16 -6.98 -1.35 18.65
CA HIS A 16 -6.36 -0.03 18.63
C HIS A 16 -7.30 1.01 18.00
N PRO A 17 -8.42 1.37 18.66
CA PRO A 17 -9.45 2.25 18.07
C PRO A 17 -8.92 3.63 17.66
N ARG A 18 -7.83 4.11 18.27
CA ARG A 18 -7.17 5.38 17.91
C ARG A 18 -6.48 5.33 16.54
N LEU A 19 -6.13 4.14 16.06
CA LEU A 19 -5.41 3.92 14.80
C LEU A 19 -6.35 3.58 13.63
N LEU A 20 -7.67 3.59 13.84
CA LEU A 20 -8.67 3.24 12.84
C LEU A 20 -8.58 4.07 11.55
N SER A 21 -8.32 5.38 11.65
CA SER A 21 -8.20 6.23 10.46
C SER A 21 -7.01 5.79 9.60
N LYS A 22 -5.85 5.65 10.23
CA LYS A 22 -4.60 5.22 9.57
C LYS A 22 -4.73 3.83 8.96
N ALA A 23 -5.38 2.88 9.65
CA ALA A 23 -5.64 1.55 9.13
C ALA A 23 -6.56 1.57 7.88
N ARG A 24 -7.56 2.45 7.86
CA ARG A 24 -8.45 2.63 6.69
C ARG A 24 -7.74 3.29 5.52
N GLU A 25 -6.90 4.29 5.79
CA GLU A 25 -6.06 4.94 4.78
C GLU A 25 -5.15 3.91 4.10
N LEU A 26 -4.46 3.07 4.88
CA LEU A 26 -3.64 1.97 4.36
C LEU A 26 -4.41 0.97 3.49
N ARG A 27 -5.68 0.66 3.82
CA ARG A 27 -6.52 -0.17 2.94
C ARG A 27 -6.86 0.52 1.62
N GLN A 28 -7.09 1.83 1.64
CA GLN A 28 -7.34 2.59 0.41
C GLN A 28 -6.10 2.63 -0.46
N GLU A 29 -4.91 2.77 0.14
CA GLU A 29 -3.63 2.69 -0.57
C GLU A 29 -3.41 1.33 -1.22
N HIS A 30 -3.70 0.22 -0.52
CA HIS A 30 -3.65 -1.12 -1.13
C HIS A 30 -4.51 -1.20 -2.40
N ALA A 31 -5.76 -0.75 -2.32
CA ALA A 31 -6.66 -0.76 -3.47
C ALA A 31 -6.11 0.09 -4.63
N GLN A 32 -5.51 1.25 -4.34
CA GLN A 32 -4.89 2.11 -5.37
C GLN A 32 -3.64 1.47 -5.99
N ILE A 33 -2.83 0.77 -5.21
CA ILE A 33 -1.66 0.02 -5.69
C ILE A 33 -2.11 -1.11 -6.62
N ASP A 34 -3.13 -1.86 -6.22
CA ASP A 34 -3.70 -2.95 -7.02
C ASP A 34 -4.25 -2.43 -8.36
N GLU A 35 -4.96 -1.30 -8.34
CA GLU A 35 -5.45 -0.65 -9.56
C GLU A 35 -4.30 -0.21 -10.49
N LYS A 36 -3.24 0.40 -9.93
CA LYS A 36 -2.06 0.82 -10.70
C LYS A 36 -1.30 -0.37 -11.27
N LEU A 37 -1.15 -1.44 -10.50
CA LEU A 37 -0.50 -2.67 -10.93
C LEU A 37 -1.29 -3.33 -12.07
N ALA A 38 -2.61 -3.50 -11.91
CA ALA A 38 -3.47 -4.09 -12.93
C ALA A 38 -3.46 -3.27 -14.24
N LYS A 39 -3.41 -1.94 -14.14
CA LYS A 39 -3.24 -1.05 -15.31
C LYS A 39 -1.91 -1.30 -16.01
N LEU A 40 -0.81 -1.32 -15.26
CA LEU A 40 0.54 -1.52 -15.80
C LEU A 40 0.67 -2.91 -16.46
N GLU A 41 0.16 -3.95 -15.83
CA GLU A 41 0.13 -5.31 -16.40
C GLU A 41 -0.64 -5.35 -17.71
N LYS A 42 -1.81 -4.69 -17.76
CA LYS A 42 -2.60 -4.61 -18.98
C LYS A 42 -1.85 -3.91 -20.11
N ASP A 43 -1.13 -2.84 -19.82
CA ASP A 43 -0.37 -2.09 -20.82
C ASP A 43 0.89 -2.84 -21.29
N LEU A 44 1.55 -3.58 -20.41
CA LEU A 44 2.67 -4.46 -20.77
C LEU A 44 2.21 -5.67 -21.62
N ASN A 45 1.06 -6.26 -21.29
CA ASN A 45 0.51 -7.42 -22.00
C ASN A 45 -0.05 -7.10 -23.39
N ARG A 46 -0.23 -5.82 -23.74
CA ARG A 46 -0.67 -5.39 -25.08
C ARG A 46 0.41 -5.53 -26.16
N GLY A 47 1.64 -5.92 -25.79
CA GLY A 47 2.76 -6.10 -26.71
C GLY A 47 3.67 -4.87 -26.80
N PRO A 48 4.74 -4.91 -27.62
CA PRO A 48 5.73 -3.83 -27.67
C PRO A 48 5.02 -2.50 -27.96
N ALA A 49 5.28 -1.51 -27.12
CA ALA A 49 4.76 -0.17 -27.24
C ALA A 49 4.93 0.30 -28.70
N ALA A 50 3.83 0.32 -29.46
CA ALA A 50 3.85 0.58 -30.90
C ALA A 50 4.36 2.00 -31.24
N SER A 51 4.62 2.83 -30.22
CA SER A 51 5.20 4.15 -30.34
C SER A 51 6.08 4.50 -29.13
N PRO A 52 7.09 5.38 -29.29
CA PRO A 52 7.85 5.94 -28.17
C PRO A 52 6.99 6.60 -27.08
N ARG A 53 5.82 7.14 -27.45
CA ARG A 53 4.85 7.71 -26.51
C ARG A 53 4.29 6.65 -25.56
N ALA A 54 3.91 5.48 -26.11
CA ALA A 54 3.40 4.38 -25.29
C ALA A 54 4.46 3.84 -24.32
N TYR A 55 5.74 3.83 -24.71
CA TYR A 55 6.83 3.48 -23.79
C TYR A 55 6.99 4.51 -22.64
N GLN A 56 6.92 5.80 -22.96
CA GLN A 56 6.96 6.86 -21.94
C GLN A 56 5.79 6.77 -20.96
N ASP A 57 4.59 6.44 -21.45
CA ASP A 57 3.42 6.24 -20.61
C ASP A 57 3.62 5.06 -19.63
N VAL A 58 4.17 3.92 -20.11
CA VAL A 58 4.51 2.77 -19.24
C VAL A 58 5.56 3.14 -18.20
N CYS A 59 6.63 3.85 -18.57
CA CYS A 59 7.65 4.28 -17.62
C CYS A 59 7.10 5.23 -16.55
N ARG A 60 6.23 6.17 -16.95
CA ARG A 60 5.55 7.08 -16.01
C ARG A 60 4.70 6.28 -15.03
N ASP A 61 3.85 5.40 -15.55
CA ASP A 61 2.91 4.63 -14.73
C ASP A 61 3.66 3.68 -13.77
N ALA A 62 4.78 3.08 -14.20
CA ALA A 62 5.66 2.32 -13.33
C ALA A 62 6.32 3.18 -12.24
N GLY A 63 6.75 4.41 -12.57
CA GLY A 63 7.27 5.36 -11.60
C GLY A 63 6.23 5.76 -10.54
N GLU A 64 4.99 6.00 -10.97
CA GLU A 64 3.88 6.27 -10.06
C GLU A 64 3.56 5.09 -9.15
N LEU A 65 3.64 3.85 -9.64
CA LEU A 65 3.46 2.64 -8.83
C LEU A 65 4.57 2.50 -7.78
N LEU A 66 5.83 2.72 -8.15
CA LEU A 66 6.95 2.66 -7.22
C LEU A 66 6.84 3.72 -6.12
N GLU A 67 6.40 4.93 -6.47
CA GLU A 67 6.18 5.99 -5.48
C GLU A 67 5.02 5.66 -4.54
N ALA A 68 3.91 5.11 -5.07
CA ALA A 68 2.80 4.65 -4.24
C ALA A 68 3.22 3.54 -3.27
N LEU A 69 4.03 2.58 -3.73
CA LEU A 69 4.59 1.52 -2.88
C LEU A 69 5.50 2.07 -1.79
N ARG A 70 6.34 3.06 -2.11
CA ARG A 70 7.23 3.71 -1.14
C ARG A 70 6.43 4.40 -0.03
N GLN A 71 5.44 5.22 -0.41
CA GLN A 71 4.57 5.93 0.53
C GLN A 71 3.79 4.95 1.41
N HIS A 72 3.21 3.93 0.79
CA HIS A 72 2.49 2.87 1.49
C HIS A 72 3.37 2.16 2.53
N HIS A 73 4.61 1.82 2.16
CA HIS A 73 5.55 1.19 3.09
C HIS A 73 5.91 2.11 4.27
N GLU A 74 6.07 3.41 4.03
CA GLU A 74 6.32 4.39 5.09
C GLU A 74 5.14 4.51 6.06
N HIS A 75 3.92 4.64 5.53
CA HIS A 75 2.70 4.69 6.35
C HIS A 75 2.48 3.39 7.12
N GLY A 76 2.74 2.23 6.50
CA GLY A 76 2.64 0.93 7.14
C GLY A 76 3.63 0.77 8.30
N ALA A 77 4.87 1.23 8.12
CA ALA A 77 5.89 1.22 9.16
C ALA A 77 5.53 2.14 10.33
N GLU A 78 4.98 3.33 10.05
CA GLU A 78 4.49 4.25 11.07
C GLU A 78 3.34 3.64 11.87
N LEU A 79 2.35 3.05 11.18
CA LEU A 79 1.21 2.40 11.84
C LEU A 79 1.66 1.25 12.76
N LEU A 80 2.58 0.41 12.27
CA LEU A 80 3.16 -0.68 13.05
C LEU A 80 3.89 -0.19 14.31
N PHE A 81 4.67 0.88 14.16
CA PHE A 81 5.38 1.47 15.28
C PHE A 81 4.41 2.01 16.34
N GLU A 82 3.35 2.72 15.92
CA GLU A 82 2.35 3.25 16.84
C GLU A 82 1.55 2.15 17.55
N ALA A 83 1.16 1.09 16.84
CA ALA A 83 0.49 -0.06 17.45
C ALA A 83 1.39 -0.70 18.51
N TYR A 84 2.66 -0.92 18.19
CA TYR A 84 3.63 -1.49 19.15
C TYR A 84 3.83 -0.61 20.39
N VAL A 85 4.00 0.71 20.21
CA VAL A 85 4.17 1.65 21.33
C VAL A 85 2.92 1.69 22.21
N SER A 86 1.72 1.65 21.61
CA SER A 86 0.46 1.61 22.34
C SER A 86 0.36 0.37 23.23
N GLU A 87 0.74 -0.81 22.73
CA GLU A 87 0.71 -2.06 23.50
C GLU A 87 1.72 -2.08 24.66
N VAL A 88 2.92 -1.52 24.44
CA VAL A 88 3.94 -1.40 25.49
C VAL A 88 3.52 -0.39 26.56
N GLY A 89 2.99 0.77 26.15
CA GLY A 89 2.58 1.83 27.07
C GLY A 89 1.34 1.51 27.91
N THR A 90 0.54 0.51 27.53
CA THR A 90 -0.58 -0.01 28.34
C THR A 90 -0.20 -1.08 29.36
N LYS A 91 1.06 -1.54 29.39
CA LYS A 91 1.54 -2.60 30.31
C LYS A 91 2.12 -2.09 31.64
N ASP A 92 2.12 -0.79 31.87
CA ASP A 92 2.48 -0.13 33.13
C ASP A 92 1.23 0.42 33.86
#